data_AF-A0A964DHP0-F1
#
_entry.id   AF-A0A964DHP0-F1
#
_cell.length_a   1.000
_cell.length_b   1.000
_cell.length_c   1.000
_cell.angle_alpha   90.00
_cell.angle_beta   90.00
_cell.angle_gamma   90.00
#
_symmetry.space_group_name_H-M   'P 1'
#
loop_
_entity.id
_entity.type
_entity.pdbx_description
1 polymer ?
#
loop_
_entity_poly.entity_id
_entity_poly.type
_entity_poly.pdbx_seq_one_letter_code
_entity_poly.pdbx_strand_id
1 'polypeptide(L)'
;MSRLIYPRLAASFIVLLFLMIIALFILISFDIIGSAFEKLGFSPTYSIIFLFLSLLGSHINIPIKEITSLETIVSGRVIYFYGFRYVIPQVEHEPRTLIAINLGGAVIPLTISLFLVTKVNLFNVILGITIMTIFI
;
A
#
# COMPACT_ATOMS: atom_id res chain seq x y z
N MET A 1 -11.17 -26.33 7.05
CA MET A 1 -10.87 -25.37 5.96
C MET A 1 -9.69 -25.88 5.16
N SER A 2 -9.93 -26.51 4.01
CA SER A 2 -8.87 -26.95 3.10
C SER A 2 -8.26 -25.72 2.41
N ARG A 3 -7.02 -25.36 2.74
CA ARG A 3 -6.27 -24.33 2.01
C ARG A 3 -6.00 -24.85 0.60
N LEU A 4 -6.70 -24.31 -0.39
CA LEU A 4 -6.37 -24.51 -1.81
C LEU A 4 -5.04 -23.81 -2.10
N ILE A 5 -3.94 -24.55 -1.95
CA ILE A 5 -2.62 -24.10 -2.39
C ILE A 5 -2.55 -24.39 -3.88
N TYR A 6 -2.48 -23.37 -4.71
CA TYR A 6 -2.25 -23.49 -6.15
C TYR A 6 -0.73 -23.49 -6.40
N PRO A 7 -0.06 -24.65 -6.47
CA PRO A 7 1.41 -24.73 -6.41
C PRO A 7 2.10 -23.97 -7.54
N ARG A 8 1.48 -23.90 -8.73
CA ARG A 8 2.01 -23.13 -9.86
C ARG A 8 1.97 -21.63 -9.62
N LEU A 9 0.86 -21.11 -9.08
CA LEU A 9 0.71 -19.69 -8.75
C LEU A 9 1.65 -19.30 -7.60
N ALA A 10 1.77 -20.17 -6.58
CA ALA A 10 2.70 -19.98 -5.47
C ALA A 10 4.16 -19.97 -5.96
N ALA A 11 4.55 -20.89 -6.85
CA ALA A 11 5.89 -20.93 -7.42
C ALA A 11 6.20 -19.67 -8.25
N SER A 12 5.28 -19.24 -9.12
CA SER A 12 5.45 -18.00 -9.90
C SER A 12 5.60 -16.77 -8.99
N PHE A 13 4.80 -16.68 -7.93
CA PHE A 13 4.89 -15.61 -6.95
C PHE A 13 6.23 -15.61 -6.20
N ILE A 14 6.71 -16.79 -5.78
CA ILE A 14 8.01 -16.92 -5.10
C ILE A 14 9.16 -16.53 -6.03
N VAL A 15 9.12 -16.95 -7.30
CA VAL A 15 10.14 -16.56 -8.29
C VAL A 15 10.13 -15.05 -8.50
N LEU A 16 8.94 -14.43 -8.64
CA LEU A 16 8.81 -12.98 -8.75
C LEU A 16 9.40 -12.26 -7.53
N LEU A 17 9.07 -12.72 -6.32
CA LEU A 17 9.61 -12.17 -5.07
C LEU A 17 11.13 -12.26 -5.05
N PHE A 18 11.69 -13.41 -5.43
CA PHE A 18 13.13 -13.63 -5.47
C PHE A 18 13.82 -12.70 -6.48
N LEU A 19 13.24 -12.53 -7.67
CA LEU A 19 13.73 -11.58 -8.67
C LEU A 19 13.69 -10.13 -8.15
N MET A 20 12.62 -9.75 -7.46
CA MET A 20 12.54 -8.44 -6.79
C MET A 20 13.64 -8.24 -5.75
N ILE A 21 13.94 -9.26 -4.95
CA ILE A 21 15.02 -9.20 -3.94
C ILE A 21 16.38 -9.05 -4.62
N ILE A 22 16.65 -9.80 -5.70
CA ILE A 22 17.88 -9.64 -6.48
C ILE A 22 17.98 -8.22 -7.05
N ALA A 23 16.90 -7.71 -7.66
CA ALA A 23 16.87 -6.35 -8.20
C ALA A 23 17.16 -5.31 -7.11
N LEU A 24 16.56 -5.47 -5.92
CA LEU A 24 16.82 -4.62 -4.76
C LEU A 24 18.29 -4.70 -4.33
N PHE A 25 18.86 -5.90 -4.28
CA PHE A 25 20.26 -6.10 -3.90
C PHE A 25 21.23 -5.44 -4.88
N ILE A 26 20.96 -5.54 -6.19
CA ILE A 26 21.71 -4.83 -7.25
C ILE A 26 21.60 -3.32 -7.01
N LEU A 27 20.39 -2.79 -6.80
CA LEU A 27 20.16 -1.35 -6.62
C LEU A 27 20.93 -0.77 -5.41
N ILE A 28 21.02 -1.55 -4.33
CA ILE A 28 21.80 -1.22 -3.13
C ILE A 28 23.31 -1.36 -3.40
N SER A 29 23.73 -2.44 -4.07
CA SER A 29 25.15 -2.74 -4.34
C SER A 29 25.82 -1.70 -5.24
N PHE A 30 25.07 -1.15 -6.21
CA PHE A 30 25.54 -0.08 -7.09
C PHE A 30 25.32 1.33 -6.50
N ASP A 31 24.90 1.43 -5.25
CA ASP A 31 24.60 2.69 -4.55
C ASP A 31 23.65 3.63 -5.33
N ILE A 32 22.80 3.08 -6.21
CA ILE A 32 21.90 3.88 -7.04
C ILE A 32 20.89 4.62 -6.13
N ILE A 33 20.46 3.96 -5.05
CA ILE A 33 19.57 4.53 -4.03
C ILE A 33 20.31 5.60 -3.21
N GLY A 34 21.53 5.32 -2.74
CA GLY A 34 22.30 6.26 -1.93
C GLY A 34 22.66 7.51 -2.72
N SER A 35 23.21 7.35 -3.92
CA SER A 35 23.53 8.43 -4.84
C SER A 35 22.33 9.31 -5.21
N ALA A 36 21.13 8.73 -5.36
CA ALA A 36 19.91 9.52 -5.59
C ALA A 36 19.53 10.36 -4.36
N PHE A 37 19.66 9.81 -3.16
CA PHE A 37 19.39 10.52 -1.90
C PHE A 37 20.47 11.56 -1.57
N GLU A 38 21.73 11.32 -1.90
CA GLU A 38 22.81 12.31 -1.79
C GLU A 38 22.52 13.52 -2.66
N LYS A 39 22.07 13.32 -3.90
CA LYS A 39 21.61 14.41 -4.77
C LYS A 39 20.43 15.18 -4.19
N LEU A 40 19.63 14.55 -3.34
CA LEU A 40 18.51 15.16 -2.61
C LEU A 40 18.94 15.80 -1.28
N GLY A 41 20.22 15.73 -0.90
CA GLY A 41 20.78 16.33 0.31
C GLY A 41 20.71 15.43 1.55
N PHE A 42 20.48 14.13 1.38
CA PHE A 42 20.50 13.14 2.46
C PHE A 42 21.76 12.28 2.42
N SER A 43 22.31 11.95 3.59
CA SER A 43 23.31 10.87 3.68
C SER A 43 22.69 9.53 3.25
N PRO A 44 23.42 8.67 2.51
CA PRO A 44 22.96 7.33 2.10
C PRO A 44 22.45 6.48 3.27
N THR A 45 23.01 6.67 4.45
CA THR A 45 22.60 5.99 5.68
C THR A 45 21.13 6.24 6.02
N TYR A 46 20.63 7.46 5.79
CA TYR A 46 19.23 7.78 6.07
C TYR A 46 18.28 7.04 5.12
N SER A 47 18.67 6.80 3.87
CA SER A 47 17.87 6.05 2.90
C SER A 47 17.63 4.61 3.36
N ILE A 48 18.67 3.97 3.90
CA ILE A 48 18.58 2.61 4.46
C ILE A 48 17.66 2.62 5.69
N ILE A 49 17.82 3.60 6.59
CA ILE A 49 16.95 3.74 7.76
C ILE A 49 15.50 3.92 7.34
N PHE A 50 15.22 4.81 6.37
CA PHE A 50 13.87 5.03 5.86
C PHE A 50 13.30 3.80 5.18
N LEU A 51 14.08 3.03 4.43
CA LEU A 51 13.64 1.76 3.86
C LEU A 51 13.17 0.79 4.96
N PHE A 52 13.99 0.56 5.98
CA PHE A 52 13.62 -0.35 7.07
C PHE A 52 12.46 0.18 7.90
N LEU A 53 12.42 1.50 8.17
CA LEU A 53 11.33 2.12 8.90
C LEU A 53 10.01 2.01 8.13
N SER A 54 10.02 2.22 6.82
CA SER A 54 8.86 2.04 5.95
C SER A 54 8.43 0.57 5.88
N LEU A 55 9.37 -0.37 5.79
CA LEU A 55 9.05 -1.80 5.74
C LEU A 55 8.41 -2.27 7.05
N LEU A 56 9.04 -1.98 8.18
CA LEU A 56 8.51 -2.35 9.51
C LEU A 56 7.21 -1.61 9.82
N GLY A 57 7.16 -0.32 9.50
CA GLY A 57 5.98 0.53 9.66
C GLY A 57 4.81 0.14 8.75
N SER A 58 5.04 -0.61 7.66
CA SER A 58 3.98 -1.01 6.74
C SER A 58 2.93 -1.92 7.39
N HIS A 59 3.29 -2.60 8.48
CA HIS A 59 2.36 -3.43 9.26
C HIS A 59 1.46 -2.61 10.20
N ILE A 60 1.70 -1.30 10.31
CA ILE A 60 0.97 -0.42 11.23
C ILE A 60 -0.03 0.40 10.41
N ASN A 61 -1.32 0.15 10.64
CA ASN A 61 -2.43 0.92 10.07
C ASN A 61 -3.04 1.82 11.16
N ILE A 62 -3.00 3.13 10.95
CA ILE A 62 -3.50 4.13 11.90
C ILE A 62 -4.94 4.48 11.51
N PRO A 63 -5.96 4.19 12.33
CA PRO A 63 -7.34 4.54 12.02
C PRO A 63 -7.52 6.06 11.97
N ILE A 64 -8.14 6.56 10.89
CA ILE A 64 -8.46 7.98 10.72
C ILE A 64 -9.96 8.21 10.97
N LYS A 65 -10.81 7.36 10.38
CA LYS A 65 -12.25 7.60 10.38
C LYS A 65 -13.01 6.30 10.25
N GLU A 66 -14.11 6.19 10.96
CA GLU A 66 -15.09 5.14 10.76
C GLU A 66 -16.28 5.71 9.98
N ILE A 67 -16.69 5.01 8.93
CA ILE A 67 -17.89 5.34 8.15
C ILE A 67 -18.91 4.24 8.39
N THR A 68 -20.05 4.63 8.96
CA THR A 68 -21.21 3.75 9.09
C THR A 68 -22.04 3.87 7.82
N SER A 69 -22.28 2.75 7.14
CA SER A 69 -23.25 2.72 6.05
C SER A 69 -24.67 2.79 6.62
N LEU A 70 -25.48 3.72 6.11
CA LEU A 70 -26.90 3.83 6.45
C LEU A 70 -27.76 2.77 5.75
N GLU A 71 -27.18 2.01 4.80
CA GLU A 71 -27.84 0.81 4.30
C GLU A 71 -27.72 -0.29 5.35
N THR A 72 -28.78 -0.43 6.15
CA THR A 72 -29.04 -1.69 6.84
C THR A 72 -29.11 -2.76 5.75
N ILE A 73 -28.27 -3.79 5.83
CA ILE A 73 -28.46 -4.98 5.01
C ILE A 73 -29.80 -5.58 5.47
N VAL A 74 -30.90 -5.27 4.77
CA VAL A 74 -32.21 -5.84 5.07
C VAL A 74 -32.15 -7.31 4.69
N SER A 75 -31.81 -8.11 5.69
CA SER A 75 -31.76 -9.55 5.57
C SER A 75 -32.99 -10.17 6.24
N GLY A 76 -33.56 -11.17 5.56
CA GLY A 76 -34.89 -11.72 5.83
C GLY A 76 -35.75 -11.92 4.58
N ARG A 77 -35.28 -11.45 3.41
CA ARG A 77 -35.96 -11.73 2.14
C ARG A 77 -35.66 -13.16 1.69
N VAL A 78 -36.70 -13.98 1.62
CA VAL A 78 -36.67 -15.22 0.86
C VAL A 78 -36.67 -14.83 -0.62
N ILE A 79 -35.60 -15.15 -1.34
CA ILE A 79 -35.57 -15.00 -2.79
C ILE A 79 -35.69 -16.38 -3.44
N TYR A 80 -36.47 -16.45 -4.52
CA TYR A 80 -36.53 -17.63 -5.38
C TYR A 80 -35.58 -17.41 -6.54
N PHE A 81 -34.56 -18.26 -6.65
CA PHE A 81 -33.61 -18.24 -7.75
C PHE A 81 -33.46 -19.66 -8.29
N TYR A 82 -33.66 -19.85 -9.60
CA TYR A 82 -33.71 -21.18 -10.23
C TYR A 82 -34.66 -22.19 -9.54
N GLY A 83 -35.80 -21.73 -9.01
CA GLY A 83 -36.78 -22.61 -8.35
C GLY A 83 -36.40 -23.06 -6.93
N PHE A 84 -35.23 -22.66 -6.42
CA PHE A 84 -34.80 -22.95 -5.06
C PHE A 84 -35.04 -21.76 -4.13
N ARG A 85 -35.44 -22.07 -2.90
CA ARG A 85 -35.68 -21.08 -1.84
C ARG A 85 -34.35 -20.76 -1.16
N TYR A 86 -33.84 -19.54 -1.35
CA TYR A 86 -32.65 -19.06 -0.66
C TYR A 86 -33.05 -18.16 0.51
N VAL A 87 -32.62 -18.53 1.72
CA VAL A 87 -32.78 -17.72 2.94
C VAL A 87 -31.50 -16.93 3.14
N ILE A 88 -31.57 -15.60 2.99
CA ILE A 88 -30.45 -14.73 3.31
C ILE A 88 -30.39 -14.63 4.85
N PRO A 89 -29.28 -15.03 5.51
CA PRO A 89 -29.16 -15.01 6.96
C PRO A 89 -29.19 -13.58 7.51
N GLN A 90 -29.96 -13.33 8.57
CA GLN A 90 -30.07 -12.00 9.18
C GLN A 90 -28.73 -11.55 9.73
N VAL A 91 -28.16 -10.49 9.14
CA VAL A 91 -26.95 -9.84 9.66
C VAL A 91 -27.36 -8.43 10.06
N GLU A 92 -27.75 -8.27 11.34
CA GLU A 92 -28.02 -6.97 11.95
C GLU A 92 -26.71 -6.27 12.35
N HIS A 93 -25.84 -6.04 11.37
CA HIS A 93 -24.66 -5.22 11.59
C HIS A 93 -24.72 -4.01 10.67
N GLU A 94 -24.72 -2.83 11.27
CA GLU A 94 -24.40 -1.60 10.55
C GLU A 94 -23.02 -1.80 9.91
N PRO A 95 -22.90 -1.80 8.57
CA PRO A 95 -21.61 -1.98 7.93
C PRO A 95 -20.71 -0.81 8.31
N ARG A 96 -19.72 -1.09 9.18
CA ARG A 96 -18.73 -0.11 9.62
C ARG A 96 -17.47 -0.30 8.77
N THR A 97 -17.11 0.74 8.03
CA THR A 97 -15.87 0.79 7.26
C THR A 97 -14.86 1.64 8.01
N LEU A 98 -13.77 1.03 8.45
CA LEU A 98 -12.65 1.76 9.07
C LEU A 98 -11.67 2.22 7.98
N ILE A 99 -11.56 3.53 7.80
CA ILE A 99 -10.51 4.17 7.00
C ILE A 99 -9.28 4.29 7.87
N ALA A 100 -8.18 3.65 7.47
CA ALA A 100 -6.89 3.76 8.10
C ALA A 100 -5.81 4.22 7.11
N ILE A 101 -4.80 4.94 7.62
CA ILE A 101 -3.60 5.32 6.87
C ILE A 101 -2.44 4.41 7.27
N ASN A 102 -1.68 3.97 6.28
CA ASN A 102 -0.54 3.10 6.52
C ASN A 102 0.69 3.91 6.96
N LEU A 103 1.33 3.53 8.06
CA LEU A 103 2.50 4.26 8.57
C LEU A 103 3.68 4.16 7.60
N GLY A 104 4.01 2.95 7.15
CA GLY A 104 5.14 2.70 6.25
C GLY A 104 4.91 3.11 4.80
N GLY A 105 3.69 2.95 4.31
CA GLY A 105 3.31 3.14 2.92
C GLY A 105 2.72 4.52 2.61
N ALA A 106 2.33 5.31 3.62
CA ALA A 106 1.77 6.63 3.40
C ALA A 106 2.39 7.69 4.31
N VAL A 107 2.43 7.49 5.63
CA VAL A 107 2.90 8.53 6.58
C VAL A 107 4.39 8.83 6.39
N ILE A 108 5.26 7.82 6.48
CA ILE A 108 6.72 8.01 6.31
C ILE A 108 7.06 8.59 4.93
N PRO A 109 6.54 8.06 3.80
CA PRO A 109 6.75 8.65 2.48
C PRO A 109 6.30 10.11 2.36
N LEU A 110 5.14 10.45 2.94
CA LEU A 110 4.61 11.82 2.93
C LEU A 110 5.52 12.77 3.73
N THR A 111 6.00 12.34 4.91
CA THR A 111 6.93 13.13 5.72
C THR A 111 8.23 13.41 4.98
N ILE A 112 8.82 12.41 4.33
CA ILE A 112 10.05 12.58 3.53
C ILE A 112 9.80 13.52 2.35
N SER A 113 8.68 13.35 1.65
CA SER A 113 8.31 14.22 0.52
C SER A 113 8.14 15.67 0.96
N LEU A 114 7.46 15.92 2.09
CA LEU A 114 7.27 17.26 2.63
C LEU A 114 8.60 17.91 3.00
N PHE A 115 9.53 17.16 3.61
CA PHE A 115 10.88 17.64 3.86
C PHE A 115 11.61 18.01 2.56
N LEU A 116 11.58 17.13 1.56
CA LEU A 116 12.27 17.35 0.28
C LEU A 116 11.74 18.53 -0.51
N VAL A 117 10.42 18.79 -0.46
CA VAL A 117 9.82 19.96 -1.10
C VAL A 117 10.41 21.26 -0.56
N THR A 118 10.85 21.31 0.71
CA THR A 118 11.54 22.49 1.27
C THR A 118 12.97 22.68 0.78
N LYS A 119 13.56 21.64 0.17
CA LYS A 119 14.97 21.63 -0.29
C LYS A 119 15.11 21.92 -1.79
N VAL A 120 14.01 21.93 -2.53
CA VAL A 120 14.00 22.03 -3.99
C VAL A 120 13.12 23.20 -4.43
N ASN A 121 13.45 23.81 -5.57
CA ASN A 121 12.63 24.87 -6.15
C ASN A 121 11.22 24.35 -6.49
N LEU A 122 10.18 25.12 -6.14
CA LEU A 122 8.78 24.77 -6.36
C LEU A 122 8.45 24.48 -7.84
N PHE A 123 9.09 25.17 -8.78
CA PHE A 123 8.94 24.90 -10.22
C PHE A 123 9.37 23.48 -10.58
N ASN A 124 10.52 23.05 -10.05
CA ASN A 124 11.04 21.70 -10.30
C ASN A 124 10.15 20.62 -9.66
N VAL A 125 9.58 20.92 -8.48
CA VAL A 125 8.61 20.03 -7.82
C VAL A 125 7.35 19.86 -8.69
N ILE A 126 6.74 20.97 -9.13
CA ILE A 126 5.53 20.93 -9.97
C ILE A 126 5.81 20.23 -11.30
N LEU A 127 6.94 20.54 -11.94
CA LEU A 127 7.35 19.91 -13.19
C LEU A 127 7.56 18.40 -13.02
N GLY A 128 8.25 17.98 -11.96
CA GLY A 128 8.46 16.56 -11.64
C GLY A 128 7.14 15.81 -11.39
N ILE A 129 6.24 16.38 -10.60
CA ILE A 129 4.90 15.81 -10.34
C ILE A 129 4.11 15.69 -11.65
N THR A 130 4.12 16.73 -12.48
CA THR A 130 3.39 16.75 -13.76
C THR A 130 3.89 15.66 -14.71
N ILE A 131 5.22 15.54 -14.87
CA ILE A 131 5.83 14.49 -15.70
C ILE A 131 5.42 13.12 -15.18
N MET A 132 5.59 12.85 -13.88
CA MET A 132 5.26 11.53 -13.31
C MET A 132 3.77 11.20 -13.46
N THR A 133 2.88 12.18 -13.28
CA THR A 133 1.42 11.99 -13.42
C THR A 133 0.99 11.70 -14.87
N ILE A 134 1.77 12.14 -15.87
CA ILE A 134 1.49 11.86 -17.28
C ILE A 134 2.01 10.48 -17.69
N PHE A 135 3.14 10.04 -17.12
CA PHE A 135 3.82 8.79 -17.52
C PHE A 135 3.29 7.54 -16.80
N ILE A 136 2.71 7.70 -15.60
CA ILE A 136 2.13 6.62 -14.79
C ILE A 136 0.62 6.59 -14.99
#